data_AF-A0A1W6SNP9-F1
#
_entry.id   AF-A0A1W6SNP9-F1
#
_cell.length_a   1.000
_cell.length_b   1.000
_cell.length_c   1.000
_cell.angle_alpha   90.00
_cell.angle_beta   90.00
_cell.angle_gamma   90.00
#
_symmetry.space_group_name_H-M   'P 1'
#
loop_
_entity.id
_entity.type
_entity.pdbx_description
1 polymer ?
#
loop_
_entity_poly.entity_id
_entity_poly.type
_entity_poly.pdbx_seq_one_letter_code
_entity_poly.pdbx_strand_id
1 'polypeptide(L)' 'MVAGAEQLLTYPQLGVSLEEFAPRDVRRVIVDDYELRYEVTEKLIYILRLWYAREDR' A
#
# COMPACT_ATOMS: atom_id res chain seq x y z
N MET A 1 15.11 4.12 3.49
CA MET A 1 14.79 4.34 2.05
C MET A 1 13.34 4.81 1.96
N VAL A 2 13.09 6.04 1.48
CA VAL A 2 11.73 6.62 1.30
C VAL A 2 11.15 6.34 -0.11
N ALA A 3 11.97 5.82 -1.02
CA ALA A 3 11.66 5.69 -2.45
C ALA A 3 10.44 4.83 -2.81
N GLY A 4 9.97 3.94 -1.91
CA GLY A 4 8.79 3.12 -2.17
C GLY A 4 7.48 3.92 -2.04
N ALA A 5 7.39 4.84 -1.07
CA ALA A 5 6.19 5.64 -0.84
C ALA A 5 6.01 6.74 -1.89
N GLU A 6 7.10 7.32 -2.38
CA GLU A 6 7.07 8.33 -3.44
C GLU A 6 6.59 7.75 -4.78
N GLN A 7 6.93 6.49 -5.05
CA GLN A 7 6.42 5.78 -6.23
C GLN A 7 4.91 5.53 -6.18
N LEU A 8 4.31 5.41 -4.99
CA LEU A 8 2.85 5.30 -4.86
C LEU A 8 2.13 6.60 -5.23
N LEU A 9 2.75 7.75 -5.03
CA LEU A 9 2.19 9.03 -5.49
C LEU A 9 2.21 9.13 -7.02
N THR A 10 3.18 8.50 -7.67
CA THR A 10 3.30 8.50 -9.14
C THR A 10 2.48 7.38 -9.78
N TYR A 11 2.42 6.21 -9.13
CA TYR A 11 1.77 4.99 -9.59
C TYR A 11 0.91 4.39 -8.47
N PRO A 12 -0.22 5.01 -8.10
CA PRO A 12 -1.08 4.54 -7.01
C PRO A 12 -1.71 3.17 -7.28
N GLN A 13 -1.70 2.70 -8.55
CA GLN A 13 -2.26 1.41 -8.94
C GLN A 13 -1.26 0.25 -8.89
N LEU A 14 -0.02 0.47 -8.42
CA LEU A 14 1.03 -0.54 -8.40
C LEU A 14 0.76 -1.69 -7.40
N GLY A 15 -0.14 -1.47 -6.43
CA GLY A 15 -0.55 -2.46 -5.45
C GLY A 15 -1.68 -3.38 -5.94
N VAL A 16 -1.73 -4.58 -5.37
CA VAL A 16 -2.80 -5.57 -5.57
C VAL A 16 -4.09 -5.05 -4.93
N SER A 17 -5.16 -4.90 -5.71
CA SER A 17 -6.48 -4.50 -5.20
C SER A 17 -7.10 -5.62 -4.36
N LEU A 18 -7.64 -5.24 -3.21
CA LEU A 18 -8.32 -6.13 -2.28
C LEU A 18 -9.83 -5.95 -2.44
N GLU A 19 -10.46 -6.84 -3.23
CA GLU A 19 -11.90 -6.80 -3.54
C GLU A 19 -12.78 -6.94 -2.30
N GLU A 20 -12.26 -7.53 -1.21
CA GLU A 20 -12.94 -7.63 0.09
C GLU A 20 -13.34 -6.27 0.69
N PHE A 21 -12.65 -5.19 0.29
CA PHE A 21 -12.93 -3.83 0.74
C PHE A 21 -13.79 -3.03 -0.24
N ALA A 22 -14.26 -3.63 -1.33
CA ALA A 22 -15.15 -2.96 -2.28
C ALA A 22 -16.38 -2.38 -1.53
N PRO A 23 -16.78 -1.12 -1.84
CA PRO A 23 -16.40 -0.31 -3.01
C PRO A 23 -15.11 0.53 -2.84
N ARG A 24 -14.35 0.36 -1.76
CA ARG A 24 -13.14 1.16 -1.48
C ARG A 24 -11.95 0.58 -2.25
N ASP A 25 -11.18 1.43 -2.94
CA ASP A 25 -9.98 1.01 -3.69
C ASP A 25 -8.80 0.78 -2.72
N VAL A 26 -8.91 -0.28 -1.92
CA VAL A 26 -7.85 -0.70 -1.00
C VAL A 26 -6.87 -1.59 -1.75
N ARG A 27 -5.60 -1.25 -1.64
CA ARG A 27 -4.48 -1.93 -2.29
C ARG A 27 -3.42 -2.35 -1.28
N ARG A 28 -2.73 -3.43 -1.62
CA ARG A 28 -1.56 -3.94 -0.88
C ARG A 28 -0.33 -3.92 -1.77
N VAL A 29 0.78 -3.41 -1.26
CA VAL A 29 2.10 -3.45 -1.91
C VAL A 29 3.13 -3.97 -0.91
N ILE A 30 4.14 -4.66 -1.42
CA ILE A 30 5.32 -5.05 -0.63
C ILE A 30 6.46 -4.12 -1.04
N VAL A 31 6.96 -3.35 -0.08
CA VAL A 31 8.09 -2.45 -0.23
C VAL A 31 9.22 -3.01 0.62
N ASP A 32 10.21 -3.62 -0.03
CA ASP A 32 11.33 -4.27 0.66
C ASP A 32 10.79 -5.36 1.63
N ASP A 33 11.15 -5.34 2.91
CA ASP A 33 10.60 -6.24 3.94
C ASP A 33 9.29 -5.73 4.58
N TYR A 34 8.66 -4.68 4.04
CA TYR A 34 7.42 -4.12 4.58
C TYR A 34 6.23 -4.38 3.67
N GLU A 35 5.15 -4.84 4.26
CA GLU A 35 3.84 -4.85 3.64
C GLU A 35 3.09 -3.56 3.97
N LEU A 36 2.67 -2.83 2.95
CA LEU A 36 1.88 -1.62 3.08
C LEU A 36 0.50 -1.85 2.48
N ARG A 37 -0.54 -1.57 3.27
CA ARG A 37 -1.92 -1.47 2.81
C ARG A 37 -2.36 -0.03 2.81
N TYR A 38 -2.85 0.43 1.68
CA TYR A 38 -3.29 1.79 1.47
C TYR A 38 -4.59 1.82 0.68
N GLU A 39 -5.39 2.85 0.91
CA GLU A 39 -6.58 3.16 0.13
C GLU A 39 -6.27 4.31 -0.82
N VAL A 40 -6.61 4.13 -2.09
CA VAL A 40 -6.50 5.17 -3.10
C VAL A 40 -7.86 5.84 -3.25
N THR A 41 -7.88 7.15 -3.11
CA THR A 41 -9.04 7.98 -3.43
C THR A 41 -8.68 8.96 -4.55
N GLU A 42 -9.66 9.67 -5.10
CA GLU A 42 -9.43 10.63 -6.19
C GLU A 42 -8.45 11.76 -5.83
N LYS A 43 -8.26 12.06 -4.56
CA LYS A 43 -7.45 13.20 -4.09
C LYS A 43 -6.31 12.82 -3.15
N LEU A 44 -6.41 11.67 -2.48
CA LEU A 44 -5.56 11.31 -1.35
C LEU A 44 -5.27 9.80 -1.35
N ILE A 45 -4.09 9.45 -0.85
CA ILE A 45 -3.72 8.07 -0.53
C ILE A 45 -3.73 7.94 1.00
N TYR A 46 -4.57 7.06 1.52
CA TYR A 46 -4.65 6.79 2.95
C TYR A 46 -3.85 5.54 3.28
N ILE A 47 -2.83 5.68 4.12
CA ILE A 47 -2.10 4.53 4.64
C ILE A 47 -2.94 3.91 5.74
N LEU A 48 -3.50 2.72 5.48
CA LEU A 48 -4.35 2.02 6.44
C LEU A 48 -3.51 1.25 7.45
N ARG A 49 -2.49 0.55 6.99
CA ARG A 49 -1.59 -0.21 7.86
C ARG A 49 -0.28 -0.55 7.17
N LEU A 50 0.78 -0.59 7.98
CA LEU A 50 2.12 -1.01 7.60
C LEU A 50 2.49 -2.19 8.50
N TRP A 51 2.88 -3.31 7.92
CA TRP A 51 3.42 -4.46 8.63
C TRP A 51 4.85 -4.69 8.17
N TYR A 52 5.71 -5.06 9.10
CA TYR A 52 7.02 -5.59 8.74
C TYR A 52 6.87 -7.11 8.57
N ALA A 53 7.19 -7.63 7.39
CA ALA A 53 7.09 -9.05 7.10
C ALA A 53 8.19 -9.87 7.79
N ARG A 54 9.22 -9.22 8.35
CA ARG A 54 10.35 -9.89 8.99
C ARG A 54 10.30 -9.82 10.52
N GLU A 55 9.37 -10.55 11.12
CA GLU A 55 9.60 -11.20 12.41
C GLU A 55 10.10 -12.63 12.14
N ASP A 56 11.31 -12.74 11.59
CA ASP A 56 12.11 -13.96 11.73
C ASP A 56 13.30 -13.61 12.62
N ARG A 57 13.04 -13.71 13.93
CA ARG A 57 13.94 -13.91 15.07
C ARG A 57 15.32 -13.23 15.08
#